data_AF-A0A5C3NSF3-F1
#
_entry.id   AF-A0A5C3NSF3-F1
#
_cell.length_a   1.000
_cell.length_b   1.000
_cell.length_c   1.000
_cell.angle_alpha   90.00
_cell.angle_beta   90.00
_cell.angle_gamma   90.00
#
_symmetry.space_group_name_H-M   'P 1'
#
loop_
_entity.id
_entity.type
_entity.pdbx_description
1 polymer ?
#
loop_
_entity_poly.entity_id
_entity_poly.type
_entity_poly.pdbx_seq_one_letter_code
_entity_poly.pdbx_strand_id
1 'polypeptide(L)'
;MSYPWLPLEIHVHILSELEPSAHWDASVKTLVNCSEANTLLRNAALLPALWEPHYRVRYSHCESQYEALRQEKYNSDFRLMYAERVRLDQEALQLLEEMMVQPERRHTLARRVAHGLSFDVWRVLELQLESAIPRCFLPEDLEDASRVYVPPHAVTRMFWAKSMLGTIARRHAVRTWGRLQMPGQDVSFEEALTGLSAFFCVSPHHIASQLDVLGSLCRVYLCKGRWPIDTSIREQVEDAVTRICEFMRNFGFKAGDPARFHNLFNHFPHCVLTTHKDTLPMSMVWLFVCLSRRLGLEASPVDFPRKVLAHVSVSGSEEGLLVDVYRTDQKVVLSAEADIPATLAAVGIPRNQSNIHEIQTRASPAGPMLLRAARNIGGSFHRMTQAEFDEMAQTDYESASYAAICADLILTNNGRALAHLVDPEWPTRLDVAPVLMDSLAPLLSSMNSNLLEKRCKEILAESEVRATQYRSGGVKHFCGMFFTHVTYAYTGCIVGWEASSSPDTAPLVCLSILAQPTCMASEEWIVRMGVDQLSGGRHQPFYKVITLMGSPRYVAEQNIMPMDPTPPHLVRSFFLKHQTMGMYFEDADIAEDRRGRMLLSRELRLKYPQDDEAGAQWVEMGRLRAHWGIEGSTYR
;
A
#
# COMPACT_ATOMS: atom_id res chain seq x y z
N MET A 1 29.74 -11.99 -54.32
CA MET A 1 30.23 -10.68 -53.87
C MET A 1 29.58 -10.40 -52.52
N SER A 2 30.28 -10.61 -51.39
CA SER A 2 29.73 -10.29 -50.07
C SER A 2 30.05 -8.84 -49.74
N TYR A 3 29.01 -8.02 -49.55
CA TYR A 3 29.13 -6.66 -49.00
C TYR A 3 29.90 -6.69 -47.67
N PRO A 4 30.64 -5.63 -47.30
CA PRO A 4 31.47 -5.66 -46.11
C PRO A 4 30.57 -5.79 -44.89
N TRP A 5 30.67 -6.92 -44.20
CA TRP A 5 30.07 -7.07 -42.88
C TRP A 5 30.70 -6.02 -41.97
N LEU A 6 29.87 -5.23 -41.28
CA LEU A 6 30.36 -4.29 -40.28
C LEU A 6 31.19 -5.09 -39.25
N PRO A 7 32.31 -4.53 -38.75
CA PRO A 7 33.06 -5.16 -37.68
C PRO A 7 32.18 -5.43 -36.44
N LEU A 8 32.56 -6.43 -35.64
CA LEU A 8 31.82 -6.80 -34.42
C LEU A 8 31.63 -5.59 -33.51
N GLU A 9 32.65 -4.75 -33.38
CA GLU A 9 32.67 -3.55 -32.57
C GLU A 9 31.57 -2.55 -33.00
N ILE A 10 31.30 -2.46 -34.30
CA ILE A 10 30.22 -1.60 -34.82
C ILE A 10 28.85 -2.19 -34.49
N HIS A 11 28.69 -3.51 -34.56
CA HIS A 11 27.47 -4.15 -34.12
C HIS A 11 27.22 -3.96 -32.61
N VAL A 12 28.26 -4.08 -31.80
CA VAL A 12 28.19 -3.83 -30.35
C VAL A 12 27.80 -2.37 -30.08
N HIS A 13 28.42 -1.42 -30.79
CA HIS A 13 28.07 -0.01 -30.65
C HIS A 13 26.62 0.28 -31.07
N ILE A 14 26.15 -0.28 -32.19
CA ILE A 14 24.74 -0.11 -32.61
C ILE A 14 23.79 -0.66 -31.54
N LEU A 15 24.09 -1.84 -30.98
CA LEU A 15 23.25 -2.45 -29.95
C LEU A 15 23.35 -1.72 -28.60
N SER A 16 24.44 -0.99 -28.31
CA SER A 16 24.55 -0.18 -27.10
C SER A 16 23.68 1.07 -27.12
N GLU A 17 23.24 1.52 -28.29
CA GLU A 17 22.31 2.65 -28.45
C GLU A 17 20.84 2.27 -28.17
N LEU A 18 20.55 0.98 -27.90
CA LEU A 18 19.20 0.54 -27.53
C LEU A 18 18.81 1.12 -26.17
N GLU A 19 17.72 1.89 -26.14
CA GLU A 19 17.28 2.59 -24.93
C GLU A 19 16.82 1.61 -23.83
N PRO A 20 17.39 1.68 -22.62
CA PRO A 20 16.88 0.94 -21.48
C PRO A 20 15.51 1.44 -21.03
N SER A 21 14.58 0.52 -20.74
CA SER A 21 13.25 0.88 -20.28
C SER A 21 12.78 0.01 -19.12
N ALA A 22 12.15 0.66 -18.14
CA ALA A 22 11.47 -0.03 -17.05
C ALA A 22 10.06 -0.50 -17.46
N HIS A 23 9.50 0.06 -18.53
CA HIS A 23 8.11 -0.15 -18.96
C HIS A 23 8.00 -1.11 -20.14
N TRP A 24 8.94 -1.04 -21.08
CA TRP A 24 8.84 -1.73 -22.36
C TRP A 24 9.98 -2.72 -22.59
N ASP A 25 9.67 -3.87 -23.17
CA ASP A 25 10.66 -4.90 -23.48
C ASP A 25 11.26 -4.77 -24.89
N ALA A 26 11.00 -3.67 -25.62
CA ALA A 26 11.35 -3.54 -27.04
C ALA A 26 12.86 -3.70 -27.32
N SER A 27 13.70 -3.02 -26.54
CA SER A 27 15.16 -3.11 -26.64
C SER A 27 15.68 -4.51 -26.31
N VAL A 28 15.16 -5.11 -25.24
CA VAL A 28 15.54 -6.47 -24.82
C VAL A 28 15.11 -7.51 -25.86
N LYS A 29 13.91 -7.39 -26.41
CA LYS A 29 13.44 -8.23 -27.53
C LYS A 29 14.35 -8.09 -28.75
N THR A 30 14.81 -6.88 -29.05
CA THR A 30 15.78 -6.65 -30.13
C THR A 30 17.09 -7.39 -29.86
N LEU A 31 17.65 -7.31 -28.64
CA LEU A 31 18.85 -8.07 -28.27
C LEU A 31 18.65 -9.59 -28.44
N VAL A 32 17.51 -10.13 -27.98
CA VAL A 32 17.18 -11.56 -28.15
C VAL A 32 17.10 -11.92 -29.64
N ASN A 33 16.36 -11.16 -30.44
CA ASN A 33 16.23 -11.41 -31.88
C ASN A 33 17.59 -11.35 -32.61
N CYS A 34 18.45 -10.39 -32.26
CA CYS A 34 19.81 -10.32 -32.79
C CYS A 34 20.65 -11.55 -32.41
N SER A 35 20.45 -12.08 -31.19
CA SER A 35 21.15 -13.29 -30.74
C SER A 35 20.78 -14.55 -31.53
N GLU A 36 19.57 -14.57 -32.11
CA GLU A 36 19.03 -15.67 -32.89
C GLU A 36 19.32 -15.55 -34.39
N ALA A 37 19.67 -14.35 -34.88
CA ALA A 37 19.77 -14.05 -36.30
C ALA A 37 20.97 -14.70 -37.03
N ASN A 38 22.20 -14.48 -36.55
CA ASN A 38 23.43 -15.06 -37.11
C ASN A 38 24.59 -15.01 -36.10
N THR A 39 25.72 -15.68 -36.41
CA THR A 39 26.87 -15.78 -35.49
C THR A 39 27.47 -14.44 -35.09
N LEU A 40 27.57 -13.47 -36.00
CA LEU A 40 28.17 -12.16 -35.72
C LEU A 40 27.29 -11.35 -34.76
N LEU A 41 25.98 -11.25 -35.06
CA LEU A 41 25.01 -10.59 -34.18
C LEU A 41 24.83 -11.32 -32.86
N ARG A 42 24.94 -12.65 -32.84
CA ARG A 42 24.95 -13.44 -31.62
C ARG A 42 26.13 -13.08 -30.72
N ASN A 43 27.33 -13.01 -31.28
CA ASN A 43 28.51 -12.63 -30.50
C ASN A 43 28.40 -11.22 -29.93
N ALA A 44 27.79 -10.27 -30.68
CA ALA A 44 27.54 -8.92 -30.19
C ALA A 44 26.46 -8.90 -29.09
N ALA A 45 25.28 -9.44 -29.38
CA ALA A 45 24.09 -9.35 -28.51
C ALA A 45 24.22 -10.15 -27.21
N LEU A 46 25.12 -11.14 -27.13
CA LEU A 46 25.34 -11.90 -25.91
C LEU A 46 26.32 -11.23 -24.93
N LEU A 47 26.94 -10.09 -25.28
CA LEU A 47 27.87 -9.40 -24.39
C LEU A 47 27.16 -8.89 -23.12
N PRO A 48 27.59 -9.30 -21.91
CA PRO A 48 26.92 -8.92 -20.66
C PRO A 48 26.79 -7.40 -20.46
N ALA A 49 27.78 -6.62 -20.91
CA ALA A 49 27.78 -5.17 -20.79
C ALA A 49 26.61 -4.49 -21.53
N LEU A 50 26.06 -5.10 -22.59
CA LEU A 50 24.87 -4.58 -23.27
C LEU A 50 23.60 -4.79 -22.44
N TRP A 51 23.56 -5.81 -21.57
CA TRP A 51 22.40 -6.15 -20.75
C TRP A 51 22.35 -5.40 -19.43
N GLU A 52 23.50 -4.93 -18.92
CA GLU A 52 23.60 -4.24 -17.64
C GLU A 52 22.68 -3.01 -17.54
N PRO A 53 22.64 -2.07 -18.50
CA PRO A 53 21.75 -0.92 -18.42
C PRO A 53 20.28 -1.32 -18.39
N HIS A 54 19.88 -2.30 -19.22
CA HIS A 54 18.52 -2.83 -19.23
C HIS A 54 18.14 -3.50 -17.91
N TYR A 55 19.05 -4.28 -17.33
CA TYR A 55 18.85 -4.93 -16.03
C TYR A 55 18.64 -3.89 -14.92
N ARG A 56 19.53 -2.91 -14.81
CA ARG A 56 19.48 -1.90 -13.74
C ARG A 56 18.25 -1.01 -13.82
N VAL A 57 17.82 -0.66 -15.04
CA VAL A 57 16.62 0.16 -15.25
C VAL A 57 15.35 -0.64 -14.99
N ARG A 58 15.27 -1.91 -15.44
CA ARG A 58 14.09 -2.75 -15.24
C ARG A 58 13.93 -3.22 -13.79
N TYR A 59 15.03 -3.63 -13.16
CA TYR A 59 15.03 -4.28 -11.85
C TYR A 59 15.65 -3.36 -10.79
N SER A 60 15.02 -2.21 -10.57
CA SER A 60 15.41 -1.23 -9.54
C SER A 60 15.10 -1.67 -8.10
N HIS A 61 14.30 -2.73 -7.95
CA HIS A 61 13.89 -3.31 -6.68
C HIS A 61 14.44 -4.72 -6.56
N CYS A 62 15.11 -5.01 -5.44
CA CYS A 62 15.60 -6.34 -5.14
C CYS A 62 15.80 -6.55 -3.64
N GLU A 63 15.82 -7.81 -3.22
CA GLU A 63 16.40 -8.17 -1.93
C GLU A 63 17.93 -8.24 -2.09
N SER A 64 18.68 -7.45 -1.30
CA SER A 64 20.14 -7.35 -1.43
C SER A 64 20.85 -8.70 -1.33
N GLN A 65 20.36 -9.59 -0.46
CA GLN A 65 20.84 -10.97 -0.32
C GLN A 65 20.61 -11.81 -1.58
N TYR A 66 19.45 -11.68 -2.24
CA TYR A 66 19.14 -12.44 -3.46
C TYR A 66 19.91 -11.91 -4.65
N GLU A 67 20.08 -10.58 -4.72
CA GLU A 67 20.91 -9.94 -5.73
C GLU A 67 22.39 -10.35 -5.61
N ALA A 68 22.94 -10.39 -4.39
CA ALA A 68 24.32 -10.85 -4.16
C ALA A 68 24.52 -12.31 -4.58
N LEU A 69 23.59 -13.20 -4.19
CA LEU A 69 23.63 -14.62 -4.60
C LEU A 69 23.52 -14.78 -6.12
N ARG A 70 22.71 -13.95 -6.77
CA ARG A 70 22.55 -13.95 -8.23
C ARG A 70 23.82 -13.48 -8.94
N GLN A 71 24.46 -12.43 -8.43
CA GLN A 71 25.74 -11.95 -8.94
C GLN A 71 26.83 -13.02 -8.81
N GLU A 72 26.92 -13.69 -7.67
CA GLU A 72 27.85 -14.80 -7.45
C GLU A 72 27.57 -15.97 -8.40
N LYS A 73 26.32 -16.42 -8.47
CA LYS A 73 25.88 -17.55 -9.31
C LYS A 73 26.20 -17.37 -10.79
N TYR A 74 26.08 -16.15 -11.30
CA TYR A 74 26.29 -15.86 -12.72
C TYR A 74 27.58 -15.10 -13.02
N ASN A 75 28.45 -14.92 -12.03
CA ASN A 75 29.68 -14.12 -12.15
C ASN A 75 29.41 -12.74 -12.79
N SER A 76 28.33 -12.08 -12.33
CA SER A 76 27.84 -10.79 -12.84
C SER A 76 27.55 -10.76 -14.37
N ASP A 77 27.23 -11.91 -14.99
CA ASP A 77 26.68 -11.94 -16.34
C ASP A 77 25.23 -11.41 -16.33
N PHE A 78 25.08 -10.10 -16.59
CA PHE A 78 23.79 -9.41 -16.58
C PHE A 78 22.76 -9.99 -17.54
N ARG A 79 23.15 -10.69 -18.61
CA ARG A 79 22.19 -11.38 -19.49
C ARG A 79 21.56 -12.57 -18.77
N LEU A 80 22.36 -13.37 -18.08
CA LEU A 80 21.87 -14.51 -17.30
C LEU A 80 21.08 -14.05 -16.09
N MET A 81 21.52 -12.98 -15.42
CA MET A 81 20.77 -12.36 -14.32
C MET A 81 19.41 -11.85 -14.79
N TYR A 82 19.35 -11.16 -15.94
CA TYR A 82 18.09 -10.70 -16.55
C TYR A 82 17.17 -11.88 -16.86
N ALA A 83 17.72 -12.94 -17.48
CA ALA A 83 16.95 -14.14 -17.79
C ALA A 83 16.38 -14.83 -16.54
N GLU A 84 17.12 -14.85 -15.42
CA GLU A 84 16.59 -15.35 -14.15
C GLU A 84 15.45 -14.47 -13.62
N ARG A 85 15.61 -13.15 -13.63
CA ARG A 85 14.56 -12.22 -13.20
C ARG A 85 13.28 -12.35 -14.02
N VAL A 86 13.39 -12.53 -15.34
CA VAL A 86 12.22 -12.79 -16.20
C VAL A 86 11.48 -14.07 -15.79
N ARG A 87 12.19 -15.12 -15.34
CA ARG A 87 11.52 -16.34 -14.83
C ARG A 87 10.79 -16.08 -13.51
N LEU A 88 11.38 -15.29 -12.61
CA LEU A 88 10.72 -14.88 -11.38
C LEU A 88 9.48 -14.02 -11.67
N ASP A 89 9.58 -13.13 -12.65
CA ASP A 89 8.44 -12.32 -13.11
C ASP A 89 7.30 -13.20 -13.62
N GLN A 90 7.61 -14.21 -14.45
CA GLN A 90 6.63 -15.18 -14.94
C GLN A 90 5.99 -15.99 -13.81
N GLU A 91 6.79 -16.44 -12.84
CA GLU A 91 6.29 -17.15 -11.65
C GLU A 91 5.33 -16.26 -10.85
N ALA A 92 5.69 -14.99 -10.60
CA ALA A 92 4.83 -14.06 -9.88
C ALA A 92 3.50 -13.81 -10.60
N LEU A 93 3.51 -13.67 -11.92
CA LEU A 93 2.29 -13.50 -12.71
C LEU A 93 1.41 -14.74 -12.68
N GLN A 94 1.99 -15.94 -12.75
CA GLN A 94 1.25 -17.18 -12.61
C GLN A 94 0.61 -17.28 -11.22
N LEU A 95 1.36 -16.99 -10.16
CA LEU A 95 0.84 -17.00 -8.79
C LEU A 95 -0.28 -15.96 -8.59
N LEU A 96 -0.14 -14.78 -9.19
CA LEU A 96 -1.17 -13.74 -9.16
C LEU A 96 -2.46 -14.22 -9.85
N GLU A 97 -2.34 -14.88 -11.01
CA GLU A 97 -3.49 -15.46 -11.70
C GLU A 97 -4.16 -16.57 -10.87
N GLU A 98 -3.37 -17.46 -10.27
CA GLU A 98 -3.90 -18.48 -9.35
C GLU A 98 -4.63 -17.84 -8.14
N MET A 99 -4.12 -16.75 -7.56
CA MET A 99 -4.79 -16.02 -6.47
C MET A 99 -6.16 -15.46 -6.84
N MET A 100 -6.35 -15.08 -8.10
CA MET A 100 -7.62 -14.58 -8.63
C MET A 100 -8.65 -15.70 -8.84
N VAL A 101 -8.16 -16.89 -9.20
CA VAL A 101 -8.99 -18.04 -9.58
C VAL A 101 -9.27 -18.99 -8.42
N GLN A 102 -8.40 -19.04 -7.42
CA GLN A 102 -8.44 -19.97 -6.29
C GLN A 102 -8.40 -19.20 -4.95
N PRO A 103 -9.51 -18.55 -4.56
CA PRO A 103 -9.61 -17.79 -3.32
C PRO A 103 -9.15 -18.56 -2.07
N GLU A 104 -9.38 -19.87 -2.04
CA GLU A 104 -9.03 -20.77 -0.95
C GLU A 104 -7.51 -20.96 -0.81
N ARG A 105 -6.74 -20.92 -1.91
CA ARG A 105 -5.26 -21.02 -1.88
C ARG A 105 -4.57 -19.66 -1.74
N ARG A 106 -5.33 -18.56 -1.82
CA ARG A 106 -4.82 -17.20 -1.97
C ARG A 106 -3.77 -16.80 -0.93
N HIS A 107 -4.01 -17.10 0.35
CA HIS A 107 -3.06 -16.74 1.41
C HIS A 107 -1.76 -17.54 1.34
N THR A 108 -1.82 -18.83 0.98
CA THR A 108 -0.63 -19.66 0.76
C THR A 108 0.18 -19.17 -0.44
N LEU A 109 -0.50 -18.78 -1.52
CA LEU A 109 0.15 -18.21 -2.70
C LEU A 109 0.78 -16.84 -2.38
N ALA A 110 0.08 -15.97 -1.65
CA ALA A 110 0.61 -14.68 -1.23
C ALA A 110 1.84 -14.83 -0.32
N ARG A 111 1.83 -15.84 0.57
CA ARG A 111 3.00 -16.23 1.37
C ARG A 111 4.19 -16.62 0.47
N ARG A 112 3.98 -17.42 -0.57
CA ARG A 112 5.03 -17.80 -1.53
C ARG A 112 5.64 -16.58 -2.22
N VAL A 113 4.81 -15.66 -2.71
CA VAL A 113 5.29 -14.41 -3.34
C VAL A 113 6.06 -13.56 -2.33
N ALA A 114 5.48 -13.28 -1.16
CA ALA A 114 6.07 -12.36 -0.18
C ALA A 114 7.36 -12.88 0.48
N HIS A 115 7.52 -14.20 0.63
CA HIS A 115 8.74 -14.80 1.20
C HIS A 115 9.77 -15.16 0.13
N GLY A 116 9.34 -15.83 -0.94
CA GLY A 116 10.23 -16.42 -1.94
C GLY A 116 10.68 -15.44 -3.00
N LEU A 117 9.80 -14.52 -3.42
CA LEU A 117 10.07 -13.60 -4.54
C LEU A 117 10.33 -12.16 -4.03
N SER A 118 9.52 -11.68 -3.08
CA SER A 118 9.66 -10.37 -2.44
C SER A 118 9.86 -9.23 -3.46
N PHE A 119 10.76 -8.27 -3.18
CA PHE A 119 11.07 -7.15 -4.07
C PHE A 119 11.59 -7.56 -5.45
N ASP A 120 12.01 -8.81 -5.67
CA ASP A 120 12.50 -9.25 -6.96
C ASP A 120 11.40 -9.30 -8.04
N VAL A 121 10.14 -9.28 -7.65
CA VAL A 121 9.00 -9.26 -8.59
C VAL A 121 8.18 -7.97 -8.48
N TRP A 122 8.71 -6.96 -7.76
CA TRP A 122 8.03 -5.68 -7.59
C TRP A 122 7.67 -5.05 -8.93
N ARG A 123 8.61 -4.99 -9.87
CA ARG A 123 8.39 -4.29 -11.14
C ARG A 123 7.32 -4.96 -11.99
N VAL A 124 7.31 -6.30 -12.08
CA VAL A 124 6.29 -6.99 -12.89
C VAL A 124 4.88 -6.81 -12.32
N LEU A 125 4.76 -6.74 -10.99
CA LEU A 125 3.49 -6.46 -10.31
C LEU A 125 3.07 -5.00 -10.51
N GLU A 126 4.00 -4.05 -10.46
CA GLU A 126 3.75 -2.63 -10.73
C GLU A 126 3.27 -2.39 -12.17
N LEU A 127 3.83 -3.10 -13.15
CA LEU A 127 3.36 -3.07 -14.54
C LEU A 127 1.91 -3.52 -14.70
N GLN A 128 1.39 -4.36 -13.80
CA GLN A 128 -0.03 -4.72 -13.84
C GLN A 128 -0.93 -3.53 -13.51
N LEU A 129 -0.44 -2.56 -12.74
CA LEU A 129 -1.17 -1.32 -12.43
C LEU A 129 -1.20 -0.33 -13.60
N GLU A 130 -0.31 -0.50 -14.58
CA GLU A 130 -0.23 0.31 -15.79
C GLU A 130 -1.10 -0.28 -16.93
N SER A 131 -1.79 -1.40 -16.69
CA SER A 131 -2.64 -2.07 -17.69
C SER A 131 -3.88 -1.24 -18.04
N ALA A 132 -4.31 -1.32 -19.30
CA ALA A 132 -5.55 -0.68 -19.74
C ALA A 132 -6.77 -1.24 -18.99
N ILE A 133 -7.73 -0.37 -18.69
CA ILE A 133 -8.98 -0.68 -17.98
C ILE A 133 -10.20 -0.46 -18.88
N PRO A 134 -11.36 -1.08 -18.57
CA PRO A 134 -12.61 -0.84 -19.28
C PRO A 134 -13.00 0.64 -19.37
N ARG A 135 -13.60 1.04 -20.50
CA ARG A 135 -13.97 2.44 -20.80
C ARG A 135 -14.91 3.05 -19.75
N CYS A 136 -15.78 2.25 -19.14
CA CYS A 136 -16.70 2.72 -18.09
C CYS A 136 -15.99 3.20 -16.82
N PHE A 137 -14.70 2.89 -16.67
CA PHE A 137 -13.87 3.29 -15.52
C PHE A 137 -12.86 4.39 -15.86
N LEU A 138 -12.72 4.77 -17.13
CA LEU A 138 -11.83 5.85 -17.55
C LEU A 138 -12.41 7.22 -17.15
N PRO A 139 -11.54 8.18 -16.75
CA PRO A 139 -11.90 9.58 -16.66
C PRO A 139 -12.45 10.13 -17.99
N GLU A 140 -13.33 11.13 -17.92
CA GLU A 140 -14.01 11.72 -19.10
C GLU A 140 -13.03 12.30 -20.13
N ASP A 141 -11.91 12.87 -19.66
CA ASP A 141 -10.84 13.44 -20.47
C ASP A 141 -9.97 12.40 -21.20
N LEU A 142 -10.14 11.11 -20.89
CA LEU A 142 -9.35 10.01 -21.45
C LEU A 142 -10.21 9.03 -22.28
N GLU A 143 -11.46 9.36 -22.60
CA GLU A 143 -12.37 8.47 -23.31
C GLU A 143 -11.92 8.12 -24.74
N ASP A 144 -11.17 9.00 -25.41
CA ASP A 144 -10.65 8.76 -26.76
C ASP A 144 -9.54 7.70 -26.83
N ALA A 145 -9.03 7.22 -25.68
CA ALA A 145 -8.12 6.07 -25.59
C ALA A 145 -8.79 4.71 -25.90
N SER A 146 -10.05 4.71 -26.36
CA SER A 146 -10.93 3.57 -26.65
C SER A 146 -10.41 2.47 -27.60
N ARG A 147 -9.22 2.63 -28.20
CA ARG A 147 -8.60 1.63 -29.11
C ARG A 147 -7.58 0.71 -28.43
N VAL A 148 -7.36 0.84 -27.13
CA VAL A 148 -6.41 0.01 -26.40
C VAL A 148 -7.06 -1.31 -26.00
N TYR A 149 -6.42 -2.42 -26.34
CA TYR A 149 -6.84 -3.75 -25.89
C TYR A 149 -6.82 -3.83 -24.37
N VAL A 150 -7.97 -4.11 -23.76
CA VAL A 150 -8.10 -4.34 -22.31
C VAL A 150 -7.88 -5.83 -22.03
N PRO A 151 -6.85 -6.20 -21.24
CA PRO A 151 -6.63 -7.59 -20.89
C PRO A 151 -7.82 -8.17 -20.09
N PRO A 152 -8.11 -9.48 -20.21
CA PRO A 152 -9.13 -10.13 -19.39
C PRO A 152 -8.85 -9.91 -17.90
N HIS A 153 -9.90 -9.60 -17.15
CA HIS A 153 -9.86 -9.36 -15.70
C HIS A 153 -8.88 -8.24 -15.29
N ALA A 154 -8.59 -7.25 -16.15
CA ALA A 154 -7.59 -6.21 -15.91
C ALA A 154 -7.76 -5.53 -14.54
N VAL A 155 -8.99 -5.11 -14.23
CA VAL A 155 -9.33 -4.43 -12.97
C VAL A 155 -9.08 -5.30 -11.74
N THR A 156 -9.49 -6.57 -11.79
CA THR A 156 -9.24 -7.51 -10.69
C THR A 156 -7.76 -7.84 -10.56
N ARG A 157 -7.04 -7.99 -11.67
CA ARG A 157 -5.58 -8.18 -11.68
C ARG A 157 -4.86 -6.99 -11.04
N MET A 158 -5.25 -5.76 -11.39
CA MET A 158 -4.70 -4.54 -10.78
C MET A 158 -4.90 -4.52 -9.26
N PHE A 159 -6.10 -4.85 -8.79
CA PHE A 159 -6.40 -4.87 -7.35
C PHE A 159 -5.50 -5.86 -6.60
N TRP A 160 -5.37 -7.09 -7.09
CA TRP A 160 -4.55 -8.11 -6.43
C TRP A 160 -3.05 -7.82 -6.56
N ALA A 161 -2.60 -7.27 -7.69
CA ALA A 161 -1.21 -6.82 -7.85
C ALA A 161 -0.87 -5.72 -6.83
N LYS A 162 -1.71 -4.69 -6.69
CA LYS A 162 -1.53 -3.63 -5.70
C LYS A 162 -1.54 -4.18 -4.27
N SER A 163 -2.47 -5.09 -3.98
CA SER A 163 -2.55 -5.76 -2.67
C SER A 163 -1.25 -6.51 -2.36
N MET A 164 -0.70 -7.22 -3.35
CA MET A 164 0.53 -7.99 -3.21
C MET A 164 1.76 -7.09 -3.03
N LEU A 165 1.86 -5.98 -3.78
CA LEU A 165 2.89 -4.96 -3.57
C LEU A 165 2.86 -4.42 -2.13
N GLY A 166 1.66 -4.12 -1.63
CA GLY A 166 1.46 -3.71 -0.23
C GLY A 166 1.92 -4.76 0.78
N THR A 167 1.58 -6.03 0.55
CA THR A 167 2.00 -7.13 1.43
C THR A 167 3.52 -7.32 1.44
N ILE A 168 4.19 -7.21 0.29
CA ILE A 168 5.67 -7.25 0.20
C ILE A 168 6.27 -6.11 1.03
N ALA A 169 5.79 -4.88 0.81
CA ALA A 169 6.29 -3.71 1.51
C ALA A 169 6.06 -3.79 3.04
N ARG A 170 4.84 -4.14 3.49
CA ARG A 170 4.50 -4.23 4.92
C ARG A 170 5.26 -5.37 5.61
N ARG A 171 5.43 -6.52 4.95
CA ARG A 171 6.26 -7.61 5.46
C ARG A 171 7.70 -7.12 5.70
N HIS A 172 8.28 -6.40 4.73
CA HIS A 172 9.60 -5.81 4.90
C HIS A 172 9.66 -4.81 6.06
N ALA A 173 8.67 -3.91 6.18
CA ALA A 173 8.60 -2.94 7.27
C ALA A 173 8.53 -3.59 8.66
N VAL A 174 7.63 -4.57 8.84
CA VAL A 174 7.48 -5.31 10.11
C VAL A 174 8.77 -6.04 10.48
N ARG A 175 9.44 -6.69 9.52
CA ARG A 175 10.74 -7.35 9.77
C ARG A 175 11.83 -6.35 10.13
N THR A 176 11.87 -5.21 9.44
CA THR A 176 12.81 -4.12 9.77
C THR A 176 12.56 -3.57 11.17
N TRP A 177 11.31 -3.38 11.58
CA TRP A 177 10.98 -2.96 12.94
C TRP A 177 11.28 -4.05 13.98
N GLY A 178 11.12 -5.33 13.64
CA GLY A 178 11.54 -6.44 14.50
C GLY A 178 13.02 -6.42 14.84
N ARG A 179 13.89 -5.98 13.91
CA ARG A 179 15.33 -5.81 14.17
C ARG A 179 15.62 -4.80 15.28
N LEU A 180 14.75 -3.80 15.50
CA LEU A 180 14.91 -2.82 16.60
C LEU A 180 14.83 -3.45 18.00
N GLN A 181 14.24 -4.65 18.11
CA GLN A 181 14.14 -5.39 19.38
C GLN A 181 15.36 -6.30 19.62
N MET A 182 16.23 -6.49 18.63
CA MET A 182 17.31 -7.47 18.67
C MET A 182 18.65 -6.79 18.97
N PRO A 183 19.38 -7.20 20.03
CA PRO A 183 20.69 -6.63 20.33
C PRO A 183 21.68 -6.78 19.16
N GLY A 184 22.40 -5.71 18.82
CA GLY A 184 23.45 -5.72 17.80
C GLY A 184 22.96 -5.63 16.35
N GLN A 185 21.64 -5.52 16.11
CA GLN A 185 21.10 -5.16 14.81
C GLN A 185 20.92 -3.64 14.73
N ASP A 186 21.52 -3.01 13.71
CA ASP A 186 21.34 -1.59 13.48
C ASP A 186 20.19 -1.35 12.49
N VAL A 187 19.30 -0.43 12.84
CA VAL A 187 18.21 0.04 11.99
C VAL A 187 18.27 1.56 12.04
N SER A 188 18.52 2.16 10.89
CA SER A 188 18.64 3.60 10.79
C SER A 188 17.30 4.31 11.02
N PHE A 189 17.38 5.59 11.38
CA PHE A 189 16.20 6.45 11.49
C PHE A 189 15.44 6.57 10.15
N GLU A 190 16.17 6.51 9.03
CA GLU A 190 15.61 6.48 7.68
C GLU A 190 14.77 5.22 7.46
N GLU A 191 15.35 4.03 7.67
CA GLU A 191 14.67 2.74 7.49
C GLU A 191 13.42 2.63 8.38
N ALA A 192 13.54 3.04 9.65
CA ALA A 192 12.45 2.92 10.61
C ALA A 192 11.21 3.73 10.18
N LEU A 193 11.38 5.02 9.84
CA LEU A 193 10.24 5.86 9.43
C LEU A 193 9.76 5.57 8.00
N THR A 194 10.66 5.16 7.10
CA THR A 194 10.28 4.71 5.74
C THR A 194 9.28 3.56 5.81
N GLY A 195 9.42 2.67 6.79
CA GLY A 195 8.48 1.57 7.04
C GLY A 195 7.02 2.00 7.22
N LEU A 196 6.74 3.23 7.68
CA LEU A 196 5.36 3.74 7.81
C LEU A 196 4.66 3.83 6.44
N SER A 197 5.40 4.19 5.39
CA SER A 197 4.85 4.34 4.04
C SER A 197 4.54 3.00 3.37
N ALA A 198 5.14 1.90 3.85
CA ALA A 198 4.86 0.57 3.35
C ALA A 198 3.37 0.20 3.50
N PHE A 199 2.69 0.74 4.51
CA PHE A 199 1.28 0.49 4.74
C PHE A 199 0.37 1.14 3.69
N PHE A 200 0.86 2.15 2.99
CA PHE A 200 0.22 2.77 1.83
C PHE A 200 0.65 2.13 0.50
N CYS A 201 1.21 0.91 0.55
CA CYS A 201 1.75 0.18 -0.59
C CYS A 201 2.93 0.88 -1.29
N VAL A 202 3.67 1.73 -0.57
CA VAL A 202 4.86 2.41 -1.10
C VAL A 202 6.12 1.62 -0.76
N SER A 203 6.94 1.33 -1.77
CA SER A 203 8.22 0.64 -1.59
C SER A 203 9.25 1.51 -0.85
N PRO A 204 10.04 0.94 0.08
CA PRO A 204 11.18 1.63 0.67
C PRO A 204 12.23 2.04 -0.38
N HIS A 205 12.40 1.26 -1.45
CA HIS A 205 13.33 1.59 -2.54
C HIS A 205 12.88 2.85 -3.31
N HIS A 206 11.57 3.04 -3.45
CA HIS A 206 11.03 4.25 -4.09
C HIS A 206 11.37 5.50 -3.26
N ILE A 207 11.20 5.42 -1.94
CA ILE A 207 11.57 6.52 -1.02
C ILE A 207 13.08 6.77 -1.04
N ALA A 208 13.90 5.72 -0.98
CA ALA A 208 15.35 5.82 -1.07
C ALA A 208 15.78 6.52 -2.38
N SER A 209 15.20 6.14 -3.52
CA SER A 209 15.48 6.77 -4.82
C SER A 209 15.11 8.25 -4.83
N GLN A 210 13.95 8.64 -4.28
CA GLN A 210 13.56 10.05 -4.16
C GLN A 210 14.53 10.85 -3.27
N LEU A 211 14.98 10.25 -2.16
CA LEU A 211 15.98 10.86 -1.28
C LEU A 211 17.35 10.99 -1.96
N ASP A 212 17.75 10.02 -2.78
CA ASP A 212 19.01 10.07 -3.55
C ASP A 212 18.98 11.19 -4.61
N VAL A 213 17.84 11.36 -5.29
CA VAL A 213 17.62 12.49 -6.20
C VAL A 213 17.68 13.82 -5.46
N LEU A 214 16.99 13.95 -4.32
CA LEU A 214 17.04 15.17 -3.51
C LEU A 214 18.44 15.43 -2.94
N GLY A 215 19.17 14.40 -2.53
CA GLY A 215 20.55 14.50 -2.07
C GLY A 215 21.48 14.99 -3.19
N SER A 216 21.28 14.49 -4.42
CA SER A 216 22.01 14.95 -5.60
C SER A 216 21.70 16.41 -5.95
N LEU A 217 20.43 16.82 -5.87
CA LEU A 217 20.02 18.21 -6.05
C LEU A 217 20.60 19.13 -4.97
N CYS A 218 20.61 18.68 -3.71
CA CYS A 218 21.23 19.41 -2.61
C CYS A 218 22.73 19.59 -2.85
N ARG A 219 23.42 18.54 -3.28
CA ARG A 219 24.83 18.59 -3.68
C ARG A 219 25.07 19.64 -4.77
N VAL A 220 24.27 19.64 -5.84
CA VAL A 220 24.36 20.65 -6.91
C VAL A 220 24.10 22.06 -6.40
N TYR A 221 23.13 22.24 -5.50
CA TYR A 221 22.83 23.53 -4.88
C TYR A 221 24.03 24.07 -4.08
N LEU A 222 24.67 23.23 -3.28
CA LEU A 222 25.88 23.58 -2.52
C LEU A 222 27.07 23.92 -3.46
N CYS A 223 27.28 23.14 -4.54
CA CYS A 223 28.31 23.44 -5.54
C CYS A 223 28.12 24.82 -6.20
N LYS A 224 26.87 25.19 -6.55
CA LYS A 224 26.59 26.50 -7.16
C LYS A 224 26.92 27.65 -6.20
N GLY A 225 26.81 27.42 -4.90
CA GLY A 225 27.29 28.33 -3.84
C GLY A 225 28.82 28.38 -3.70
N ARG A 226 29.58 27.73 -4.58
CA ARG A 226 31.05 27.56 -4.55
C ARG A 226 31.56 26.81 -3.32
N TRP A 227 30.79 25.84 -2.83
CA TRP A 227 31.18 25.00 -1.71
C TRP A 227 31.74 23.64 -2.16
N PRO A 228 33.01 23.29 -1.86
CA PRO A 228 33.57 21.96 -2.14
C PRO A 228 33.00 20.94 -1.15
N ILE A 229 32.25 19.94 -1.64
CA ILE A 229 31.48 19.03 -0.77
C ILE A 229 32.36 18.02 0.00
N ASP A 230 33.37 17.41 -0.61
CA ASP A 230 33.95 16.19 -0.04
C ASP A 230 34.95 16.44 1.11
N THR A 231 35.70 17.54 1.07
CA THR A 231 36.66 17.95 2.11
C THR A 231 36.11 19.08 3.00
N SER A 232 35.49 20.12 2.42
CA SER A 232 35.08 21.29 3.21
C SER A 232 33.86 21.07 4.08
N ILE A 233 32.96 20.13 3.76
CA ILE A 233 31.80 19.82 4.63
C ILE A 233 32.24 19.21 5.97
N ARG A 234 33.31 18.40 5.99
CA ARG A 234 33.83 17.83 7.25
C ARG A 234 34.48 18.87 8.14
N GLU A 235 35.06 19.91 7.55
CA GLU A 235 35.79 20.96 8.26
C GLU A 235 34.89 22.14 8.66
N GLN A 236 33.80 22.38 7.92
CA GLN A 236 32.89 23.52 8.11
C GLN A 236 31.44 23.03 8.28
N VAL A 237 31.23 22.17 9.27
CA VAL A 237 29.96 21.47 9.52
C VAL A 237 28.79 22.44 9.77
N GLU A 238 29.01 23.54 10.51
CA GLU A 238 27.95 24.51 10.85
C GLU A 238 27.37 25.23 9.62
N ASP A 239 28.24 25.69 8.70
CA ASP A 239 27.80 26.33 7.45
C ASP A 239 27.10 25.31 6.53
N ALA A 240 27.63 24.08 6.47
CA ALA A 240 27.01 23.00 5.70
C ALA A 240 25.59 22.69 6.19
N VAL A 241 25.38 22.55 7.50
CA VAL A 241 24.06 22.34 8.13
C VAL A 241 23.11 23.49 7.79
N THR A 242 23.58 24.74 7.90
CA THR A 242 22.79 25.93 7.60
C THR A 242 22.32 25.94 6.14
N ARG A 243 23.22 25.65 5.20
CA ARG A 243 22.89 25.58 3.77
C ARG A 243 21.98 24.41 3.40
N ILE A 244 22.09 23.26 4.07
CA ILE A 244 21.15 22.15 3.88
C ILE A 244 19.74 22.59 4.29
N CYS A 245 19.60 23.27 5.44
CA CYS A 245 18.33 23.84 5.86
C CYS A 245 17.79 24.91 4.89
N GLU A 246 18.65 25.76 4.32
CA GLU A 246 18.27 26.69 3.25
C GLU A 246 17.79 25.98 1.99
N PHE A 247 18.52 24.95 1.55
CA PHE A 247 18.12 24.13 0.40
C PHE A 247 16.73 23.52 0.62
N MET A 248 16.48 22.93 1.79
CA MET A 248 15.19 22.34 2.14
C MET A 248 14.07 23.38 2.03
N ARG A 249 14.25 24.57 2.60
CA ARG A 249 13.27 25.68 2.48
C ARG A 249 13.02 26.09 1.03
N ASN A 250 14.09 26.26 0.26
CA ASN A 250 14.00 26.67 -1.15
C ASN A 250 13.32 25.60 -2.03
N PHE A 251 13.37 24.33 -1.62
CA PHE A 251 12.65 23.22 -2.25
C PHE A 251 11.22 23.01 -1.74
N GLY A 252 10.76 23.90 -0.86
CA GLY A 252 9.40 23.95 -0.34
C GLY A 252 9.20 23.21 0.98
N PHE A 253 10.25 22.63 1.58
CA PHE A 253 10.15 21.97 2.89
C PHE A 253 10.23 23.01 4.00
N LYS A 254 9.10 23.29 4.65
CA LYS A 254 9.00 24.33 5.68
C LYS A 254 8.12 23.89 6.85
N ALA A 255 8.17 24.67 7.93
CA ALA A 255 7.31 24.49 9.09
C ALA A 255 5.84 24.45 8.67
N GLY A 256 5.12 23.42 9.12
CA GLY A 256 3.70 23.24 8.82
C GLY A 256 2.85 24.42 9.28
N ASP A 257 1.89 24.80 8.43
CA ASP A 257 0.83 25.75 8.75
C ASP A 257 0.10 25.28 10.04
N PRO A 258 -0.11 26.14 11.06
CA PRO A 258 -0.90 25.81 12.23
C PRO A 258 -2.24 25.13 11.93
N ALA A 259 -2.91 25.49 10.84
CA ALA A 259 -4.17 24.89 10.42
C ALA A 259 -4.01 23.44 9.92
N ARG A 260 -2.86 23.10 9.33
CA ARG A 260 -2.57 21.77 8.77
C ARG A 260 -1.60 20.96 9.62
N PHE A 261 -1.18 21.48 10.76
CA PHE A 261 -0.16 20.88 11.60
C PHE A 261 -0.52 19.44 12.01
N HIS A 262 -1.79 19.19 12.33
CA HIS A 262 -2.27 17.87 12.77
C HIS A 262 -2.68 16.93 11.63
N ASN A 263 -2.53 17.36 10.36
CA ASN A 263 -2.85 16.52 9.22
C ASN A 263 -2.08 15.19 9.31
N LEU A 264 -2.83 14.10 9.23
CA LEU A 264 -2.36 12.72 9.34
C LEU A 264 -1.22 12.41 8.35
N PHE A 265 -1.31 12.93 7.13
CA PHE A 265 -0.35 12.63 6.07
C PHE A 265 1.02 13.27 6.29
N ASN A 266 1.15 14.21 7.22
CA ASN A 266 2.44 14.80 7.57
C ASN A 266 3.41 13.80 8.23
N HIS A 267 2.93 12.65 8.72
CA HIS A 267 3.76 11.64 9.37
C HIS A 267 4.43 10.67 8.39
N PHE A 268 4.00 10.63 7.13
CA PHE A 268 4.40 9.58 6.19
C PHE A 268 5.42 10.09 5.17
N PRO A 269 6.62 9.49 5.10
CA PRO A 269 7.68 9.87 4.17
C PRO A 269 7.24 10.09 2.71
N HIS A 270 6.44 9.18 2.15
CA HIS A 270 5.97 9.30 0.76
C HIS A 270 5.12 10.56 0.51
N CYS A 271 4.31 10.96 1.49
CA CYS A 271 3.54 12.21 1.45
C CYS A 271 4.47 13.42 1.61
N VAL A 272 5.40 13.37 2.57
CA VAL A 272 6.33 14.48 2.86
C VAL A 272 7.17 14.83 1.64
N LEU A 273 7.66 13.83 0.91
CA LEU A 273 8.48 14.03 -0.28
C LEU A 273 7.71 14.59 -1.49
N THR A 274 6.38 14.50 -1.48
CA THR A 274 5.53 14.84 -2.64
C THR A 274 4.57 15.99 -2.35
N THR A 275 3.56 15.75 -1.52
CA THR A 275 2.37 16.60 -1.35
C THR A 275 2.37 17.39 -0.03
N HIS A 276 3.10 16.92 0.99
CA HIS A 276 3.07 17.44 2.36
C HIS A 276 4.44 17.99 2.77
N LYS A 277 4.97 18.93 1.99
CA LYS A 277 6.28 19.57 2.28
C LYS A 277 6.21 20.59 3.43
N ASP A 278 5.03 21.13 3.69
CA ASP A 278 4.71 21.92 4.88
C ASP A 278 4.36 20.96 6.00
N THR A 279 5.35 20.59 6.82
CA THR A 279 5.26 19.35 7.61
C THR A 279 5.69 19.51 9.06
N LEU A 280 5.64 18.41 9.80
CA LEU A 280 5.93 18.30 11.22
C LEU A 280 7.44 18.41 11.54
N PRO A 281 7.81 18.81 12.76
CA PRO A 281 9.21 18.81 13.22
C PRO A 281 9.92 17.47 13.00
N MET A 282 9.27 16.36 13.32
CA MET A 282 9.87 15.04 13.17
C MET A 282 10.14 14.68 11.71
N SER A 283 9.21 14.99 10.80
CA SER A 283 9.33 14.72 9.37
C SER A 283 10.40 15.60 8.71
N MET A 284 10.54 16.85 9.14
CA MET A 284 11.62 17.72 8.69
C MET A 284 12.99 17.25 9.20
N VAL A 285 13.09 16.85 10.47
CA VAL A 285 14.32 16.26 11.01
C VAL A 285 14.68 14.97 10.28
N TRP A 286 13.70 14.12 9.98
CA TRP A 286 13.91 12.91 9.18
C TRP A 286 14.53 13.23 7.82
N LEU A 287 13.94 14.17 7.07
CA LEU A 287 14.48 14.57 5.77
C LEU A 287 15.89 15.16 5.89
N PHE A 288 16.11 16.04 6.86
CA PHE A 288 17.43 16.64 7.12
C PHE A 288 18.50 15.59 7.42
N VAL A 289 18.20 14.61 8.28
CA VAL A 289 19.12 13.52 8.62
C VAL A 289 19.43 12.69 7.37
N CYS A 290 18.43 12.36 6.56
CA CYS A 290 18.60 11.59 5.32
C CYS A 290 19.49 12.32 4.30
N LEU A 291 19.31 13.64 4.13
CA LEU A 291 20.11 14.46 3.22
C LEU A 291 21.54 14.66 3.73
N SER A 292 21.69 14.95 5.03
CA SER A 292 22.99 15.17 5.67
C SER A 292 23.88 13.93 5.54
N ARG A 293 23.33 12.74 5.80
CA ARG A 293 24.07 11.46 5.63
C ARG A 293 24.50 11.20 4.20
N ARG A 294 23.65 11.51 3.21
CA ARG A 294 24.00 11.41 1.77
C ARG A 294 25.07 12.42 1.32
N LEU A 295 25.25 13.50 2.07
CA LEU A 295 26.32 14.49 1.87
C LEU A 295 27.59 14.16 2.67
N GLY A 296 27.60 13.06 3.43
CA GLY A 296 28.76 12.61 4.21
C GLY A 296 28.82 13.15 5.64
N LEU A 297 27.77 13.80 6.14
CA LEU A 297 27.65 14.22 7.53
C LEU A 297 27.08 13.11 8.41
N GLU A 298 27.62 12.96 9.61
CA GLU A 298 27.05 12.07 10.63
C GLU A 298 25.90 12.78 11.36
N ALA A 299 24.70 12.66 10.80
CA ALA A 299 23.48 13.22 11.39
C ALA A 299 22.62 12.13 12.05
N SER A 300 21.94 12.51 13.14
CA SER A 300 21.02 11.66 13.91
C SER A 300 19.85 12.48 14.48
N PRO A 301 18.69 11.86 14.76
CA PRO A 301 17.60 12.54 15.45
C PRO A 301 17.89 12.68 16.94
N VAL A 302 17.23 13.63 17.59
CA VAL A 302 17.23 13.83 19.06
C VAL A 302 15.79 13.95 19.54
N ASP A 303 15.39 13.03 20.41
CA ASP A 303 14.07 12.99 21.05
C ASP A 303 13.99 14.01 22.20
N PHE A 304 13.75 15.26 21.82
CA PHE A 304 13.71 16.37 22.78
C PHE A 304 12.29 16.55 23.37
N PRO A 305 12.15 17.09 24.60
CA PRO A 305 10.84 17.40 25.15
C PRO A 305 10.02 18.31 24.23
N ARG A 306 8.80 17.88 23.87
CA ARG A 306 7.84 18.57 22.99
C ARG A 306 8.27 18.88 21.55
N LYS A 307 9.52 18.63 21.14
CA LYS A 307 9.99 18.82 19.77
C LYS A 307 11.04 17.77 19.38
N VAL A 308 11.32 17.62 18.10
CA VAL A 308 12.41 16.76 17.62
C VAL A 308 13.50 17.68 17.08
N LEU A 309 14.75 17.41 17.44
CA LEU A 309 15.93 18.12 16.93
C LEU A 309 16.79 17.17 16.12
N ALA A 310 17.77 17.70 15.39
CA ALA A 310 18.84 16.90 14.81
C ALA A 310 20.16 17.15 15.56
N HIS A 311 20.99 16.12 15.63
CA HIS A 311 22.37 16.19 16.08
C HIS A 311 23.30 15.87 14.91
N VAL A 312 24.39 16.63 14.77
CA VAL A 312 25.43 16.40 13.76
C VAL A 312 26.79 16.31 14.46
N SER A 313 27.49 15.19 14.28
CA SER A 313 28.84 15.02 14.82
C SER A 313 29.83 16.01 14.17
N VAL A 314 30.75 16.55 14.96
CA VAL A 314 31.85 17.41 14.50
C VAL A 314 33.17 16.82 14.97
N SER A 315 34.13 16.65 14.06
CA SER A 315 35.45 16.12 14.41
C SER A 315 36.13 17.01 15.46
N GLY A 316 36.55 16.41 16.58
CA GLY A 316 37.19 17.13 17.68
C GLY A 316 36.23 17.77 18.69
N SER A 317 34.91 17.59 18.55
CA SER A 317 33.91 18.00 19.54
C SER A 317 33.18 16.79 20.10
N GLU A 318 33.12 16.67 21.43
CA GLU A 318 32.32 15.62 22.09
C GLU A 318 30.80 15.91 22.08
N GLU A 319 30.41 17.17 21.89
CA GLU A 319 29.01 17.60 21.93
C GLU A 319 28.35 17.65 20.55
N GLY A 320 29.12 17.91 19.49
CA GLY A 320 28.60 18.11 18.13
C GLY A 320 27.70 19.35 18.02
N LEU A 321 26.85 19.41 16.99
CA LEU A 321 25.88 20.49 16.77
C LEU A 321 24.45 20.02 17.02
N LEU A 322 23.67 20.83 17.74
CA LEU A 322 22.23 20.67 17.85
C LEU A 322 21.52 21.60 16.87
N VAL A 323 20.62 21.05 16.07
CA VAL A 323 20.00 21.73 14.93
C VAL A 323 18.48 21.76 15.09
N ASP A 324 17.90 22.95 15.11
CA ASP A 324 16.46 23.16 15.00
C ASP A 324 16.06 23.31 13.53
N VAL A 325 15.87 22.16 12.88
CA VAL A 325 15.44 22.08 11.47
C VAL A 325 14.06 22.72 11.28
N TYR A 326 13.24 22.82 12.34
CA TYR A 326 11.88 23.34 12.23
C TYR A 326 11.81 24.86 12.24
N ARG A 327 12.67 25.54 13.00
CA ARG A 327 12.68 27.01 13.14
C ARG A 327 13.91 27.65 12.52
N THR A 328 14.19 27.26 11.29
CA THR A 328 15.36 27.73 10.52
C THR A 328 15.29 29.20 10.13
N ASP A 329 14.14 29.86 10.31
CA ASP A 329 13.93 31.30 10.20
C ASP A 329 14.43 32.08 11.42
N GLN A 330 14.53 31.44 12.58
CA GLN A 330 14.99 32.06 13.83
C GLN A 330 16.48 31.78 14.06
N LYS A 331 16.83 30.51 14.24
CA LYS A 331 18.19 30.07 14.53
C LYS A 331 18.33 28.58 14.22
N VAL A 332 19.23 28.25 13.30
CA VAL A 332 19.43 26.86 12.83
C VAL A 332 20.21 26.05 13.87
N VAL A 333 21.36 26.55 14.32
CA VAL A 333 22.23 25.86 15.29
C VAL A 333 21.99 26.40 16.69
N LEU A 334 21.69 25.51 17.63
CA LEU A 334 21.35 25.84 19.01
C LEU A 334 22.58 25.80 19.92
N SER A 335 22.71 26.81 20.77
CA SER A 335 23.67 26.83 21.87
C SER A 335 23.19 25.93 23.01
N ALA A 336 24.02 24.98 23.41
CA ALA A 336 23.77 24.12 24.57
C ALA A 336 23.62 24.92 25.88
N GLU A 337 24.31 26.05 26.00
CA GLU A 337 24.37 26.87 27.21
C GLU A 337 23.20 27.87 27.31
N ALA A 338 22.76 28.42 26.19
CA ALA A 338 21.72 29.46 26.16
C ALA A 338 20.36 28.93 25.71
N ASP A 339 20.30 28.25 24.57
CA ASP A 339 19.05 27.93 23.89
C ASP A 339 18.37 26.69 24.47
N ILE A 340 19.15 25.67 24.85
CA ILE A 340 18.62 24.44 25.45
C ILE A 340 17.96 24.72 26.81
N PRO A 341 18.60 25.42 27.77
CA PRO A 341 17.96 25.73 29.05
C PRO A 341 16.74 26.64 28.90
N ALA A 342 16.76 27.58 27.94
CA ALA A 342 15.61 28.43 27.65
C ALA A 342 14.43 27.62 27.10
N THR A 343 14.69 26.67 26.18
CA THR A 343 13.67 25.79 25.62
C THR A 343 13.07 24.88 26.70
N LEU A 344 13.89 24.32 27.58
CA LEU A 344 13.44 23.48 28.69
C LEU A 344 12.57 24.25 29.68
N ALA A 345 13.00 25.46 30.04
CA ALA A 345 12.22 26.35 30.90
C ALA A 345 10.85 26.67 30.29
N ALA A 346 10.78 26.93 28.97
CA ALA A 346 9.52 27.17 28.26
C ALA A 346 8.58 25.95 28.24
N VAL A 347 9.11 24.74 28.42
CA VAL A 347 8.34 23.49 28.52
C VAL A 347 7.97 23.16 29.98
N GLY A 348 8.39 23.98 30.94
CA GLY A 348 8.12 23.81 32.37
C GLY A 348 9.13 22.91 33.09
N ILE A 349 10.31 22.68 32.51
CA ILE A 349 11.41 21.91 33.11
C ILE A 349 12.42 22.92 33.71
N PRO A 350 12.51 23.05 35.05
CA PRO A 350 13.34 24.08 35.70
C PRO A 350 14.85 23.79 35.58
N ARG A 351 15.68 24.84 35.54
CA ARG A 351 17.15 24.75 35.45
C ARG A 351 17.83 23.99 36.60
N ASN A 352 17.14 23.81 37.72
CA ASN A 352 17.73 23.35 38.98
C ASN A 352 17.54 21.85 39.22
N GLN A 353 16.86 21.13 38.31
CA GLN A 353 16.87 19.68 38.36
C GLN A 353 18.26 19.19 37.95
N SER A 354 18.85 18.35 38.78
CA SER A 354 20.10 17.60 38.58
C SER A 354 20.14 16.74 37.29
N ASN A 355 19.11 16.84 36.45
CA ASN A 355 18.80 16.00 35.30
C ASN A 355 18.96 16.75 33.97
N ILE A 356 19.53 17.97 33.92
CA ILE A 356 19.92 18.57 32.62
C ILE A 356 20.90 17.65 31.87
N HIS A 357 21.77 16.94 32.59
CA HIS A 357 22.63 15.90 32.02
C HIS A 357 21.88 14.60 31.62
N GLU A 358 20.64 14.39 32.09
CA GLU A 358 19.77 13.26 31.68
C GLU A 358 18.86 13.61 30.49
N ILE A 359 18.68 14.90 30.18
CA ILE A 359 17.93 15.32 29.00
C ILE A 359 18.77 14.94 27.79
N GLN A 360 18.28 13.98 27.02
CA GLN A 360 18.99 13.39 25.91
C GLN A 360 19.18 14.43 24.80
N THR A 361 20.32 15.13 24.84
CA THR A 361 20.83 16.01 23.77
C THR A 361 21.66 15.21 22.75
N ARG A 362 21.79 13.90 22.96
CA ARG A 362 22.53 12.99 22.08
C ARG A 362 21.59 12.27 21.12
N ALA A 363 22.19 11.66 20.10
CA ALA A 363 21.53 10.79 19.14
C ALA A 363 20.51 9.85 19.82
N SER A 364 19.27 9.88 19.33
CA SER A 364 18.23 8.98 19.74
C SER A 364 18.19 7.75 18.82
N PRO A 365 18.09 6.54 19.38
CA PRO A 365 17.90 5.35 18.57
C PRO A 365 16.61 5.42 17.75
N ALA A 366 16.55 4.68 16.65
CA ALA A 366 15.39 4.70 15.76
C ALA A 366 14.09 4.17 16.42
N GLY A 367 14.20 3.26 17.39
CA GLY A 367 13.05 2.68 18.11
C GLY A 367 12.18 3.72 18.83
N PRO A 368 12.73 4.50 19.78
CA PRO A 368 12.00 5.59 20.42
C PRO A 368 11.39 6.60 19.44
N MET A 369 12.12 6.93 18.36
CA MET A 369 11.63 7.85 17.33
C MET A 369 10.45 7.28 16.54
N LEU A 370 10.48 5.99 16.19
CA LEU A 370 9.37 5.30 15.54
C LEU A 370 8.16 5.20 16.48
N LEU A 371 8.37 4.90 17.76
CA LEU A 371 7.28 4.88 18.75
C LEU A 371 6.63 6.25 18.90
N ARG A 372 7.44 7.31 18.91
CA ARG A 372 6.95 8.70 18.91
C ARG A 372 6.14 8.98 17.66
N ALA A 373 6.59 8.55 16.48
CA ALA A 373 5.85 8.66 15.23
C ALA A 373 4.47 7.99 15.32
N ALA A 374 4.44 6.72 15.75
CA ALA A 374 3.21 5.93 15.91
C ALA A 374 2.22 6.60 16.85
N ARG A 375 2.70 7.12 17.99
CA ARG A 375 1.86 7.86 18.96
C ARG A 375 1.36 9.19 18.42
N ASN A 376 2.17 9.89 17.63
CA ASN A 376 1.74 11.13 16.99
C ASN A 376 0.66 10.87 15.92
N ILE A 377 0.77 9.79 15.15
CA ILE A 377 -0.28 9.33 14.22
C ILE A 377 -1.57 9.05 15.00
N GLY A 378 -1.49 8.27 16.10
CA GLY A 378 -2.62 8.03 16.99
C GLY A 378 -3.23 9.33 17.53
N GLY A 379 -2.38 10.29 17.92
CA GLY A 379 -2.80 11.61 18.39
C GLY A 379 -3.48 12.47 17.31
N SER A 380 -3.10 12.34 16.04
CA SER A 380 -3.74 13.03 14.92
C SER A 380 -5.20 12.60 14.75
N PHE A 381 -5.52 11.31 14.91
CA PHE A 381 -6.92 10.85 14.84
C PHE A 381 -7.82 11.50 15.89
N HIS A 382 -7.31 11.73 17.11
CA HIS A 382 -8.08 12.34 18.20
C HIS A 382 -8.31 13.85 18.01
N ARG A 383 -7.52 14.49 17.15
CA ARG A 383 -7.56 15.94 16.89
C ARG A 383 -8.26 16.28 15.58
N MET A 384 -8.54 15.27 14.76
CA MET A 384 -9.23 15.39 13.50
C MET A 384 -10.65 15.89 13.73
N THR A 385 -11.06 16.90 12.97
CA THR A 385 -12.44 17.37 12.97
C THR A 385 -13.35 16.35 12.28
N GLN A 386 -14.66 16.41 12.56
CA GLN A 386 -15.61 15.51 11.89
C GLN A 386 -15.60 15.68 10.36
N ALA A 387 -15.46 16.92 9.87
CA ALA A 387 -15.39 17.19 8.44
C ALA A 387 -14.15 16.56 7.79
N GLU A 388 -12.97 16.69 8.41
CA GLU A 388 -11.74 16.04 7.92
C GLU A 388 -11.86 14.51 7.94
N PHE A 389 -12.52 13.96 8.96
CA PHE A 389 -12.78 12.53 9.04
C PHE A 389 -13.72 12.04 7.93
N ASP A 390 -14.78 12.80 7.65
CA ASP A 390 -15.77 12.46 6.62
C ASP A 390 -15.21 12.57 5.19
N GLU A 391 -14.22 13.45 4.97
CA GLU A 391 -13.53 13.60 3.68
C GLU A 391 -12.40 12.58 3.46
N MET A 392 -11.85 12.00 4.54
CA MET A 392 -10.76 11.04 4.46
C MET A 392 -11.22 9.72 3.83
N ALA A 393 -10.45 9.22 2.88
CA ALA A 393 -10.69 7.88 2.34
C ALA A 393 -10.53 6.84 3.45
N GLN A 394 -11.51 5.93 3.56
CA GLN A 394 -11.49 4.86 4.55
C GLN A 394 -10.14 4.12 4.52
N THR A 395 -9.65 3.76 3.32
CA THR A 395 -8.36 3.07 3.11
C THR A 395 -7.15 3.78 3.71
N ASP A 396 -7.17 5.11 3.77
CA ASP A 396 -6.07 5.91 4.33
C ASP A 396 -6.09 5.87 5.85
N TYR A 397 -7.29 5.97 6.44
CA TYR A 397 -7.49 5.70 7.87
C TYR A 397 -6.99 4.30 8.22
N GLU A 398 -7.24 3.30 7.36
CA GLU A 398 -6.80 1.93 7.62
C GLU A 398 -5.31 1.75 7.55
N SER A 399 -4.69 2.29 6.51
CA SER A 399 -3.26 2.22 6.31
C SER A 399 -2.50 2.92 7.44
N ALA A 400 -2.94 4.11 7.85
CA ALA A 400 -2.32 4.87 8.93
C ALA A 400 -2.50 4.20 10.30
N SER A 401 -3.71 3.72 10.61
CA SER A 401 -4.00 3.01 11.86
C SER A 401 -3.20 1.70 11.93
N TYR A 402 -3.14 0.94 10.84
CA TYR A 402 -2.41 -0.31 10.77
C TYR A 402 -0.91 -0.09 11.00
N ALA A 403 -0.31 0.94 10.37
CA ALA A 403 1.09 1.30 10.59
C ALA A 403 1.38 1.65 12.06
N ALA A 404 0.56 2.52 12.65
CA ALA A 404 0.74 2.96 14.04
C ALA A 404 0.57 1.81 15.04
N ILE A 405 -0.44 0.96 14.86
CA ILE A 405 -0.69 -0.18 15.75
C ILE A 405 0.46 -1.20 15.65
N CYS A 406 0.92 -1.54 14.44
CA CYS A 406 2.05 -2.46 14.29
C CYS A 406 3.32 -1.92 14.96
N ALA A 407 3.66 -0.66 14.74
CA ALA A 407 4.84 -0.04 15.35
C ALA A 407 4.74 0.01 16.89
N ASP A 408 3.61 0.45 17.45
CA ASP A 408 3.41 0.49 18.91
C ASP A 408 3.43 -0.93 19.52
N LEU A 409 2.79 -1.90 18.87
CA LEU A 409 2.72 -3.27 19.34
C LEU A 409 4.10 -3.96 19.35
N ILE A 410 4.91 -3.79 18.30
CA ILE A 410 6.28 -4.34 18.24
C ILE A 410 7.16 -3.71 19.33
N LEU A 411 7.04 -2.40 19.55
CA LEU A 411 7.95 -1.66 20.45
C LEU A 411 7.53 -1.68 21.92
N THR A 412 6.24 -1.90 22.22
CA THR A 412 5.70 -1.84 23.59
C THR A 412 5.06 -3.14 24.06
N ASN A 413 4.73 -4.05 23.14
CA ASN A 413 3.94 -5.25 23.40
C ASN A 413 2.56 -4.98 24.03
N ASN A 414 2.02 -3.77 23.85
CA ASN A 414 0.71 -3.41 24.38
C ASN A 414 -0.43 -4.03 23.54
N GLY A 415 -0.98 -5.13 24.04
CA GLY A 415 -2.02 -5.90 23.33
C GLY A 415 -3.39 -5.21 23.20
N ARG A 416 -3.59 -4.01 23.76
CA ARG A 416 -4.90 -3.32 23.74
C ARG A 416 -5.45 -3.11 22.32
N ALA A 417 -4.57 -2.88 21.35
CA ALA A 417 -4.95 -2.62 19.97
C ALA A 417 -4.94 -3.88 19.06
N LEU A 418 -4.65 -5.07 19.60
CA LEU A 418 -4.62 -6.32 18.81
C LEU A 418 -5.96 -6.64 18.16
N ALA A 419 -7.07 -6.34 18.84
CA ALA A 419 -8.40 -6.59 18.31
C ALA A 419 -8.67 -5.83 17.00
N HIS A 420 -8.02 -4.67 16.79
CA HIS A 420 -8.16 -3.86 15.58
C HIS A 420 -7.32 -4.37 14.41
N LEU A 421 -6.32 -5.24 14.63
CA LEU A 421 -5.48 -5.80 13.56
C LEU A 421 -6.09 -7.01 12.87
N VAL A 422 -7.17 -7.57 13.42
CA VAL A 422 -7.70 -8.87 13.01
C VAL A 422 -9.23 -8.86 12.98
N ASP A 423 -9.79 -7.70 12.63
CA ASP A 423 -11.21 -7.54 12.43
C ASP A 423 -11.62 -8.28 11.12
N PRO A 424 -12.72 -9.04 11.08
CA PRO A 424 -13.15 -9.71 9.85
C PRO A 424 -13.44 -8.74 8.69
N GLU A 425 -13.77 -7.49 9.01
CA GLU A 425 -13.97 -6.40 8.06
C GLU A 425 -12.64 -5.68 7.72
N TRP A 426 -11.53 -6.03 8.40
CA TRP A 426 -10.20 -5.39 8.31
C TRP A 426 -9.04 -6.23 8.91
N PRO A 427 -7.95 -6.57 8.19
CA PRO A 427 -7.27 -5.73 7.19
C PRO A 427 -7.12 -6.44 5.82
N THR A 428 -6.40 -5.79 4.89
CA THR A 428 -5.99 -6.31 3.56
C THR A 428 -5.78 -7.83 3.56
N ARG A 429 -6.70 -8.54 2.91
CA ARG A 429 -6.86 -10.01 2.98
C ARG A 429 -5.54 -10.78 2.86
N LEU A 430 -4.59 -10.32 2.05
CA LEU A 430 -3.34 -11.05 1.82
C LEU A 430 -2.36 -11.06 3.00
N ASP A 431 -2.49 -10.16 3.98
CA ASP A 431 -1.48 -9.96 5.02
C ASP A 431 -1.53 -10.98 6.16
N VAL A 432 -2.68 -11.65 6.32
CA VAL A 432 -2.96 -12.56 7.44
C VAL A 432 -1.83 -13.58 7.62
N ALA A 433 -1.43 -14.25 6.53
CA ALA A 433 -0.34 -15.22 6.56
C ALA A 433 1.06 -14.55 6.57
N PRO A 434 1.50 -13.84 5.50
CA PRO A 434 2.88 -13.37 5.37
C PRO A 434 3.30 -12.24 6.34
N VAL A 435 2.38 -11.37 6.75
CA VAL A 435 2.68 -10.20 7.59
C VAL A 435 2.32 -10.49 9.04
N LEU A 436 1.05 -10.83 9.32
CA LEU A 436 0.58 -10.98 10.70
C LEU A 436 1.13 -12.25 11.35
N MET A 437 0.91 -13.43 10.76
CA MET A 437 1.38 -14.69 11.34
C MET A 437 2.89 -14.87 11.22
N ASP A 438 3.46 -14.69 10.03
CA ASP A 438 4.86 -15.08 9.81
C ASP A 438 5.89 -14.02 10.27
N SER A 439 5.48 -12.75 10.35
CA SER A 439 6.40 -11.64 10.60
C SER A 439 6.10 -10.87 11.89
N LEU A 440 4.83 -10.58 12.19
CA LEU A 440 4.45 -9.81 13.39
C LEU A 440 4.37 -10.71 14.63
N ALA A 441 3.62 -11.82 14.57
CA ALA A 441 3.40 -12.70 15.71
C ALA A 441 4.68 -13.19 16.40
N PRO A 442 5.79 -13.51 15.69
CA PRO A 442 7.05 -13.92 16.33
C PRO A 442 7.74 -12.80 17.11
N LEU A 443 7.39 -11.54 16.88
CA LEU A 443 7.94 -10.37 17.58
C LEU A 443 7.17 -10.03 18.86
N LEU A 444 6.06 -10.71 19.13
CA LEU A 444 5.18 -10.41 20.26
C LEU A 444 5.48 -11.32 21.46
N SER A 445 5.00 -10.91 22.65
CA SER A 445 4.98 -11.82 23.81
C SER A 445 4.12 -13.05 23.51
N SER A 446 4.39 -14.17 24.18
CA SER A 446 3.66 -15.43 23.97
C SER A 446 2.14 -15.25 24.04
N MET A 447 1.64 -14.40 24.95
CA MET A 447 0.21 -14.13 25.09
C MET A 447 -0.37 -13.44 23.84
N ASN A 448 0.24 -12.34 23.42
CA ASN A 448 -0.21 -11.55 22.28
C ASN A 448 -0.03 -12.31 20.96
N SER A 449 1.07 -13.05 20.84
CA SER A 449 1.38 -13.93 19.70
C SER A 449 0.30 -15.01 19.54
N ASN A 450 -0.03 -15.73 20.61
CA ASN A 450 -1.09 -16.75 20.59
C ASN A 450 -2.46 -16.17 20.24
N LEU A 451 -2.79 -14.98 20.75
CA LEU A 451 -4.05 -14.31 20.44
C LEU A 451 -4.13 -13.93 18.96
N LEU A 452 -3.08 -13.31 18.43
CA LEU A 452 -2.98 -12.93 17.02
C LEU A 452 -3.07 -14.17 16.12
N GLU A 453 -2.28 -15.21 16.39
CA GLU A 453 -2.30 -16.45 15.62
C GLU A 453 -3.66 -17.12 15.62
N LYS A 454 -4.34 -17.18 16.78
CA LYS A 454 -5.67 -17.76 16.87
C LYS A 454 -6.65 -17.03 15.95
N ARG A 455 -6.67 -15.69 16.00
CA ARG A 455 -7.54 -14.88 15.14
C ARG A 455 -7.18 -15.00 13.66
N CYS A 456 -5.90 -15.03 13.32
CA CYS A 456 -5.48 -15.27 11.94
C CYS A 456 -5.93 -16.64 11.42
N LYS A 457 -5.85 -17.70 12.25
CA LYS A 457 -6.33 -19.04 11.89
C LYS A 457 -7.85 -19.07 11.69
N GLU A 458 -8.62 -18.34 12.49
CA GLU A 458 -10.07 -18.17 12.31
C GLU A 458 -10.38 -17.52 10.94
N ILE A 459 -9.71 -16.43 10.58
CA ILE A 459 -9.90 -15.76 9.28
C ILE A 459 -9.54 -16.68 8.11
N LEU A 460 -8.43 -17.41 8.20
CA LEU A 460 -8.01 -18.34 7.15
C LEU A 460 -9.05 -19.45 6.95
N ALA A 461 -9.58 -20.01 8.03
CA ALA A 461 -10.63 -21.04 7.97
C ALA A 461 -11.92 -20.51 7.35
N GLU A 462 -12.36 -19.30 7.69
CA GLU A 462 -13.54 -18.67 7.07
C GLU A 462 -13.36 -18.42 5.56
N SER A 463 -12.14 -18.09 5.11
CA SER A 463 -11.85 -17.87 3.69
C SER A 463 -11.90 -19.17 2.87
N GLU A 464 -11.52 -20.30 3.46
CA GLU A 464 -11.56 -21.62 2.79
C GLU A 464 -12.98 -22.17 2.64
N VAL A 465 -13.92 -21.75 3.52
CA VAL A 465 -15.26 -22.33 3.64
C VAL A 465 -16.36 -21.49 2.94
N ARG A 466 -16.02 -20.60 2.00
CA ARG A 466 -17.02 -19.77 1.30
C ARG A 466 -17.93 -20.63 0.39
N ALA A 467 -19.04 -21.10 0.94
CA ALA A 467 -20.05 -21.85 0.22
C ALA A 467 -20.68 -21.00 -0.90
N THR A 468 -20.90 -21.62 -2.05
CA THR A 468 -21.76 -21.06 -3.10
C THR A 468 -23.15 -20.81 -2.54
N GLN A 469 -23.65 -19.59 -2.73
CA GLN A 469 -24.99 -19.18 -2.30
C GLN A 469 -25.93 -19.19 -3.50
N TYR A 470 -27.03 -19.92 -3.35
CA TYR A 470 -28.12 -19.95 -4.33
C TYR A 470 -29.25 -19.06 -3.84
N ARG A 471 -29.88 -18.34 -4.76
CA ARG A 471 -31.02 -17.48 -4.48
C ARG A 471 -32.16 -18.35 -3.94
N SER A 472 -32.46 -18.20 -2.66
CA SER A 472 -33.58 -18.82 -1.95
C SER A 472 -34.28 -17.76 -1.09
N GLY A 473 -35.52 -18.02 -0.62
CA GLY A 473 -36.13 -17.19 0.44
C GLY A 473 -36.48 -15.74 0.10
N GLY A 474 -36.66 -15.37 -1.17
CA GLY A 474 -37.18 -14.03 -1.53
C GLY A 474 -36.14 -12.91 -1.68
N VAL A 475 -34.84 -13.23 -1.82
CA VAL A 475 -33.79 -12.27 -2.18
C VAL A 475 -34.15 -11.52 -3.48
N LYS A 476 -34.39 -10.21 -3.38
CA LYS A 476 -34.79 -9.37 -4.51
C LYS A 476 -33.60 -8.87 -5.30
N HIS A 477 -32.58 -8.34 -4.65
CA HIS A 477 -31.47 -7.63 -5.31
C HIS A 477 -30.28 -8.54 -5.60
N PHE A 478 -29.31 -8.05 -6.37
CA PHE A 478 -28.17 -8.85 -6.85
C PHE A 478 -26.85 -8.06 -6.70
N CYS A 479 -25.73 -8.77 -6.64
CA CYS A 479 -24.40 -8.17 -6.59
C CYS A 479 -24.13 -7.34 -7.85
N GLY A 480 -23.62 -6.12 -7.68
CA GLY A 480 -23.38 -5.17 -8.77
C GLY A 480 -24.55 -4.22 -9.05
N MET A 481 -25.67 -4.33 -8.32
CA MET A 481 -26.76 -3.35 -8.38
C MET A 481 -26.39 -2.06 -7.63
N PHE A 482 -26.73 -0.91 -8.23
CA PHE A 482 -26.71 0.40 -7.58
C PHE A 482 -28.07 0.72 -6.94
N PHE A 483 -28.02 1.35 -5.77
CA PHE A 483 -29.23 1.72 -5.03
C PHE A 483 -29.04 3.00 -4.22
N THR A 484 -30.16 3.61 -3.85
CA THR A 484 -30.23 4.68 -2.84
C THR A 484 -30.82 4.10 -1.56
N HIS A 485 -30.18 4.36 -0.43
CA HIS A 485 -30.70 3.94 0.86
C HIS A 485 -31.95 4.75 1.23
N VAL A 486 -33.05 4.09 1.56
CA VAL A 486 -34.36 4.74 1.81
C VAL A 486 -34.30 5.78 2.93
N THR A 487 -33.71 5.42 4.09
CA THR A 487 -33.66 6.31 5.26
C THR A 487 -32.57 7.38 5.18
N TYR A 488 -31.35 7.01 4.78
CA TYR A 488 -30.17 7.88 4.86
C TYR A 488 -29.80 8.54 3.53
N ALA A 489 -30.51 8.22 2.45
CA ALA A 489 -30.35 8.80 1.11
C ALA A 489 -28.95 8.69 0.48
N TYR A 490 -28.03 7.88 1.04
CA TYR A 490 -26.73 7.65 0.42
C TYR A 490 -26.84 6.66 -0.74
N THR A 491 -25.88 6.73 -1.67
CA THR A 491 -25.78 5.78 -2.79
C THR A 491 -24.80 4.66 -2.45
N GLY A 492 -25.17 3.42 -2.81
CA GLY A 492 -24.35 2.23 -2.60
C GLY A 492 -24.38 1.26 -3.76
N CYS A 493 -23.42 0.35 -3.78
CA CYS A 493 -23.33 -0.79 -4.69
C CYS A 493 -23.30 -2.10 -3.89
N ILE A 494 -24.11 -3.08 -4.27
CA ILE A 494 -24.21 -4.37 -3.58
C ILE A 494 -23.01 -5.25 -3.95
N VAL A 495 -22.28 -5.76 -2.96
CA VAL A 495 -21.11 -6.66 -3.15
C VAL A 495 -21.34 -8.07 -2.59
N GLY A 496 -22.49 -8.31 -1.97
CA GLY A 496 -22.89 -9.61 -1.46
C GLY A 496 -24.25 -9.54 -0.77
N TRP A 497 -24.86 -10.70 -0.60
CA TRP A 497 -26.04 -10.90 0.24
C TRP A 497 -25.89 -12.17 1.05
N GLU A 498 -26.75 -12.32 2.05
CA GLU A 498 -26.84 -13.49 2.92
C GLU A 498 -28.29 -13.99 2.96
N ALA A 499 -28.52 -15.19 2.43
CA ALA A 499 -29.76 -15.93 2.57
C ALA A 499 -29.48 -17.18 3.41
N SER A 500 -29.58 -17.02 4.73
CA SER A 500 -29.67 -18.09 5.74
C SER A 500 -28.88 -19.39 5.49
N SER A 501 -27.77 -19.53 6.21
CA SER A 501 -27.25 -20.84 6.62
C SER A 501 -26.87 -20.76 8.08
N SER A 502 -27.60 -21.47 8.95
CA SER A 502 -27.15 -21.70 10.31
C SER A 502 -25.80 -22.44 10.26
N PRO A 503 -24.78 -21.99 11.03
CA PRO A 503 -23.47 -22.65 11.05
C PRO A 503 -23.48 -24.06 11.67
N ASP A 504 -24.56 -24.49 12.33
CA ASP A 504 -24.61 -25.77 13.05
C ASP A 504 -25.04 -26.99 12.21
N THR A 505 -25.27 -26.83 10.91
CA THR A 505 -25.61 -27.96 10.02
C THR A 505 -24.48 -28.22 9.01
N ALA A 506 -23.64 -29.18 9.38
CA ALA A 506 -22.56 -29.77 8.58
C ALA A 506 -23.04 -30.34 7.22
N PRO A 507 -22.13 -30.65 6.28
CA PRO A 507 -22.38 -30.76 4.84
C PRO A 507 -22.93 -32.13 4.44
N LEU A 508 -24.12 -32.48 4.92
CA LEU A 508 -24.85 -33.63 4.43
C LEU A 508 -26.29 -33.20 4.13
N VAL A 509 -26.58 -33.18 2.82
CA VAL A 509 -27.91 -33.06 2.20
C VAL A 509 -28.46 -31.62 2.15
N CYS A 510 -28.25 -31.02 0.98
CA CYS A 510 -28.93 -29.83 0.48
C CYS A 510 -30.44 -30.11 0.29
N LEU A 511 -31.22 -30.04 1.37
CA LEU A 511 -32.68 -30.18 1.35
C LEU A 511 -33.35 -29.22 2.34
N SER A 512 -32.97 -27.94 2.33
CA SER A 512 -33.79 -26.88 2.95
C SER A 512 -34.21 -25.84 1.92
N ILE A 513 -35.24 -26.19 1.14
CA ILE A 513 -36.03 -25.25 0.31
C ILE A 513 -36.82 -24.26 1.22
N LEU A 514 -36.58 -24.26 2.54
CA LEU A 514 -37.37 -23.56 3.56
C LEU A 514 -36.56 -22.67 4.51
N ALA A 515 -35.25 -22.49 4.30
CA ALA A 515 -34.48 -21.58 5.15
C ALA A 515 -34.94 -20.13 4.94
N GLN A 516 -35.57 -19.53 5.94
CA GLN A 516 -35.96 -18.11 5.92
C GLN A 516 -34.71 -17.24 6.04
N PRO A 517 -34.54 -16.19 5.22
CA PRO A 517 -33.39 -15.30 5.33
C PRO A 517 -33.40 -14.61 6.70
N THR A 518 -32.26 -14.63 7.39
CA THR A 518 -32.08 -14.03 8.71
C THR A 518 -30.81 -13.19 8.76
N CYS A 519 -30.85 -12.07 9.48
CA CYS A 519 -29.70 -11.23 9.81
C CYS A 519 -28.60 -12.04 10.52
N MET A 520 -27.37 -12.00 9.98
CA MET A 520 -26.21 -12.71 10.55
C MET A 520 -25.32 -11.82 11.42
N ALA A 521 -25.71 -10.56 11.65
CA ALA A 521 -24.96 -9.65 12.51
C ALA A 521 -25.07 -10.05 14.00
N SER A 522 -24.14 -9.58 14.83
CA SER A 522 -24.18 -9.87 16.27
C SER A 522 -25.41 -9.27 16.94
N GLU A 523 -25.84 -9.84 18.07
CA GLU A 523 -26.96 -9.33 18.86
C GLU A 523 -26.76 -7.86 19.26
N GLU A 524 -25.54 -7.48 19.66
CA GLU A 524 -25.23 -6.10 20.01
C GLU A 524 -25.42 -5.16 18.82
N TRP A 525 -25.01 -5.59 17.63
CA TRP A 525 -25.19 -4.82 16.40
C TRP A 525 -26.66 -4.68 16.04
N ILE A 526 -27.42 -5.77 16.12
CA ILE A 526 -28.86 -5.77 15.83
C ILE A 526 -29.61 -4.80 16.74
N VAL A 527 -29.36 -4.87 18.05
CA VAL A 527 -29.97 -3.96 19.03
C VAL A 527 -29.58 -2.52 18.73
N ARG A 528 -28.29 -2.26 18.51
CA ARG A 528 -27.77 -0.91 18.23
C ARG A 528 -28.36 -0.30 16.95
N MET A 529 -28.57 -1.11 15.92
CA MET A 529 -29.11 -0.68 14.63
C MET A 529 -30.64 -0.76 14.55
N GLY A 530 -31.31 -1.20 15.62
CA GLY A 530 -32.77 -1.28 15.70
C GLY A 530 -33.39 -2.24 14.70
N VAL A 531 -32.70 -3.32 14.31
CA VAL A 531 -33.18 -4.22 13.24
C VAL A 531 -34.53 -4.85 13.57
N ASP A 532 -34.78 -5.17 14.85
CA ASP A 532 -36.06 -5.74 15.30
C ASP A 532 -37.26 -4.79 15.15
N GLN A 533 -37.01 -3.50 14.95
CA GLN A 533 -38.05 -2.48 14.73
C GLN A 533 -38.40 -2.31 13.24
N LEU A 534 -37.65 -2.95 12.35
CA LEU A 534 -37.92 -2.94 10.91
C LEU A 534 -39.14 -3.81 10.60
N SER A 535 -39.87 -3.48 9.53
CA SER A 535 -41.07 -4.25 9.13
C SER A 535 -40.78 -5.72 8.80
N GLY A 536 -39.62 -6.03 8.21
CA GLY A 536 -39.13 -7.40 8.03
C GLY A 536 -38.35 -7.96 9.22
N GLY A 537 -38.12 -7.14 10.25
CA GLY A 537 -37.27 -7.47 11.40
C GLY A 537 -35.92 -8.06 10.99
N ARG A 538 -35.48 -9.07 11.73
CA ARG A 538 -34.32 -9.91 11.38
C ARG A 538 -34.61 -10.91 10.25
N HIS A 539 -35.86 -11.22 9.97
CA HIS A 539 -36.30 -12.29 9.07
C HIS A 539 -36.48 -11.78 7.62
N GLN A 540 -35.45 -11.09 7.13
CA GLN A 540 -35.38 -10.58 5.76
C GLN A 540 -33.94 -10.71 5.24
N PRO A 541 -33.71 -10.65 3.92
CA PRO A 541 -32.36 -10.61 3.37
C PRO A 541 -31.61 -9.35 3.82
N PHE A 542 -30.31 -9.53 4.06
CA PHE A 542 -29.37 -8.44 4.29
C PHE A 542 -28.27 -8.47 3.24
N TYR A 543 -27.80 -7.27 2.88
CA TYR A 543 -26.87 -7.03 1.81
C TYR A 543 -25.60 -6.37 2.35
N LYS A 544 -24.45 -6.88 1.92
CA LYS A 544 -23.15 -6.23 2.08
C LYS A 544 -22.99 -5.25 0.93
N VAL A 545 -22.75 -4.00 1.25
CA VAL A 545 -22.68 -2.92 0.25
C VAL A 545 -21.45 -2.06 0.48
N ILE A 546 -20.94 -1.46 -0.60
CA ILE A 546 -19.94 -0.40 -0.55
C ILE A 546 -20.66 0.90 -0.89
N THR A 547 -20.53 1.91 -0.04
CA THR A 547 -21.09 3.25 -0.28
C THR A 547 -20.27 4.01 -1.31
N LEU A 548 -20.81 5.08 -1.89
CA LEU A 548 -20.03 5.99 -2.77
C LEU A 548 -18.83 6.63 -2.05
N MET A 549 -18.83 6.64 -0.72
CA MET A 549 -17.70 7.06 0.12
C MET A 549 -16.75 5.91 0.49
N GLY A 550 -16.98 4.69 -0.02
CA GLY A 550 -16.07 3.55 0.13
C GLY A 550 -16.27 2.74 1.39
N SER A 551 -17.04 3.26 2.34
CA SER A 551 -17.33 2.56 3.58
C SER A 551 -18.21 1.33 3.33
N PRO A 552 -17.83 0.16 3.88
CA PRO A 552 -18.71 -1.01 3.90
C PRO A 552 -19.90 -0.75 4.83
N ARG A 553 -21.06 -1.30 4.45
CA ARG A 553 -22.30 -1.28 5.24
C ARG A 553 -23.03 -2.61 5.11
N TYR A 554 -23.84 -2.92 6.11
CA TYR A 554 -24.75 -4.06 6.12
C TYR A 554 -26.19 -3.54 6.16
N VAL A 555 -26.97 -3.82 5.11
CA VAL A 555 -28.23 -3.13 4.81
C VAL A 555 -29.37 -4.13 4.67
N ALA A 556 -30.47 -3.89 5.39
CA ALA A 556 -31.69 -4.67 5.26
C ALA A 556 -32.36 -4.45 3.89
N GLU A 557 -32.95 -5.49 3.30
CA GLU A 557 -33.60 -5.43 1.99
C GLU A 557 -34.59 -4.27 1.86
N GLN A 558 -35.44 -4.06 2.87
CA GLN A 558 -36.46 -3.01 2.84
C GLN A 558 -35.89 -1.57 2.71
N ASN A 559 -34.61 -1.37 2.98
CA ASN A 559 -33.95 -0.07 2.90
C ASN A 559 -33.24 0.15 1.55
N ILE A 560 -33.34 -0.79 0.61
CA ILE A 560 -32.72 -0.71 -0.71
C ILE A 560 -33.75 -0.23 -1.74
N MET A 561 -33.51 0.95 -2.32
CA MET A 561 -34.25 1.44 -3.48
C MET A 561 -33.36 1.37 -4.74
N PRO A 562 -33.62 0.45 -5.69
CA PRO A 562 -32.84 0.36 -6.92
C PRO A 562 -32.85 1.67 -7.71
N MET A 563 -31.71 2.02 -8.31
CA MET A 563 -31.55 3.25 -9.08
C MET A 563 -31.93 3.05 -10.55
N ASP A 564 -32.81 3.90 -11.09
CA ASP A 564 -33.31 3.82 -12.47
C ASP A 564 -33.55 5.22 -13.08
N PRO A 565 -32.79 5.66 -14.11
CA PRO A 565 -31.59 5.05 -14.72
C PRO A 565 -30.32 5.23 -13.88
N THR A 566 -29.24 4.50 -14.22
CA THR A 566 -27.94 4.59 -13.51
C THR A 566 -26.98 5.52 -14.25
N PRO A 567 -26.55 6.65 -13.66
CA PRO A 567 -25.66 7.58 -14.36
C PRO A 567 -24.25 7.00 -14.60
N PRO A 568 -23.67 7.12 -15.81
CA PRO A 568 -22.31 6.63 -16.09
C PRO A 568 -21.22 7.23 -15.18
N HIS A 569 -21.33 8.51 -14.85
CA HIS A 569 -20.40 9.21 -13.94
C HIS A 569 -20.39 8.59 -12.52
N LEU A 570 -21.49 7.95 -12.11
CA LEU A 570 -21.57 7.30 -10.81
C LEU A 570 -20.61 6.11 -10.74
N VAL A 571 -20.59 5.28 -11.79
CA VAL A 571 -19.73 4.10 -11.85
C VAL A 571 -18.26 4.47 -11.89
N ARG A 572 -17.92 5.50 -12.69
CA ARG A 572 -16.59 6.11 -12.67
C ARG A 572 -16.21 6.57 -11.27
N SER A 573 -17.11 7.29 -10.60
CA SER A 573 -16.88 7.79 -9.25
C SER A 573 -16.66 6.66 -8.24
N PHE A 574 -17.42 5.57 -8.31
CA PHE A 574 -17.20 4.39 -7.46
C PHE A 574 -15.82 3.78 -7.69
N PHE A 575 -15.42 3.59 -8.94
CA PHE A 575 -14.15 2.96 -9.27
C PHE A 575 -12.94 3.84 -8.92
N LEU A 576 -12.95 5.11 -9.35
CA LEU A 576 -11.84 6.04 -9.15
C LEU A 576 -11.62 6.39 -7.68
N LYS A 577 -12.69 6.49 -6.90
CA LYS A 577 -12.58 6.75 -5.45
C LYS A 577 -12.20 5.48 -4.69
N HIS A 578 -12.65 4.31 -5.13
CA HIS A 578 -12.51 3.05 -4.37
C HIS A 578 -11.94 1.93 -5.21
N GLN A 579 -10.61 1.82 -5.23
CA GLN A 579 -9.93 0.74 -5.95
C GLN A 579 -10.27 -0.66 -5.40
N THR A 580 -10.84 -0.77 -4.20
CA THR A 580 -11.38 -2.02 -3.62
C THR A 580 -12.52 -2.61 -4.45
N MET A 581 -13.18 -1.81 -5.30
CA MET A 581 -14.19 -2.30 -6.26
C MET A 581 -13.63 -3.37 -7.19
N GLY A 582 -12.33 -3.30 -7.54
CA GLY A 582 -11.71 -4.30 -8.42
C GLY A 582 -11.61 -5.70 -7.83
N MET A 583 -11.74 -5.85 -6.51
CA MET A 583 -11.89 -7.16 -5.88
C MET A 583 -13.21 -7.84 -6.27
N TYR A 584 -14.26 -7.04 -6.40
CA TYR A 584 -15.63 -7.52 -6.56
C TYR A 584 -16.07 -7.53 -8.03
N PHE A 585 -15.58 -6.60 -8.84
CA PHE A 585 -16.07 -6.37 -10.19
C PHE A 585 -14.94 -6.27 -11.21
N GLU A 586 -15.24 -6.68 -12.44
CA GLU A 586 -14.27 -6.68 -13.55
C GLU A 586 -14.58 -5.64 -14.63
N ASP A 587 -15.85 -5.24 -14.77
CA ASP A 587 -16.34 -4.29 -15.78
C ASP A 587 -17.74 -3.76 -15.34
N ALA A 588 -18.43 -3.01 -16.20
CA ALA A 588 -19.80 -2.56 -15.96
C ALA A 588 -20.66 -2.51 -17.24
N ASP A 589 -21.95 -2.79 -17.10
CA ASP A 589 -22.95 -2.77 -18.17
C ASP A 589 -23.84 -1.54 -17.98
N ILE A 590 -23.50 -0.43 -18.66
CA ILE A 590 -24.13 0.89 -18.48
C ILE A 590 -24.37 1.55 -19.85
N ALA A 591 -25.44 2.33 -19.98
CA ALA A 591 -25.60 3.35 -21.03
C ALA A 591 -26.46 4.51 -20.49
N GLU A 592 -26.42 5.68 -21.13
CA GLU A 592 -27.03 6.94 -20.62
C GLU A 592 -28.52 6.81 -20.28
N ASP A 593 -29.28 6.07 -21.09
CA ASP A 593 -30.74 5.98 -20.97
C ASP A 593 -31.26 4.63 -20.43
N ARG A 594 -30.40 3.85 -19.77
CA ARG A 594 -30.80 2.53 -19.22
C ARG A 594 -30.32 2.31 -17.80
N ARG A 595 -30.93 1.30 -17.18
CA ARG A 595 -30.48 0.72 -15.91
C ARG A 595 -29.08 0.15 -16.09
N GLY A 596 -28.20 0.41 -15.12
CA GLY A 596 -26.82 -0.08 -15.14
C GLY A 596 -26.53 -1.10 -14.04
N ARG A 597 -25.44 -1.85 -14.21
CA ARG A 597 -24.88 -2.75 -13.19
C ARG A 597 -23.37 -2.87 -13.32
N MET A 598 -22.72 -3.31 -12.24
CA MET A 598 -21.35 -3.82 -12.28
C MET A 598 -21.34 -5.28 -12.74
N LEU A 599 -20.29 -5.68 -13.46
CA LEU A 599 -20.04 -7.05 -13.89
C LEU A 599 -19.13 -7.76 -12.88
N LEU A 600 -19.55 -8.95 -12.46
CA LEU A 600 -18.98 -9.66 -11.32
C LEU A 600 -17.58 -10.23 -11.61
N SER A 601 -16.67 -10.08 -10.65
CA SER A 601 -15.41 -10.82 -10.66
C SER A 601 -15.68 -12.32 -10.60
N ARG A 602 -14.71 -13.12 -11.04
CA ARG A 602 -14.83 -14.60 -11.01
C ARG A 602 -15.17 -15.12 -9.61
N GLU A 603 -14.60 -14.54 -8.56
CA GLU A 603 -14.90 -14.91 -7.17
C GLU A 603 -16.37 -14.67 -6.81
N LEU A 604 -16.92 -13.50 -7.16
CA LEU A 604 -18.34 -13.23 -6.92
C LEU A 604 -19.25 -14.11 -7.77
N ARG A 605 -18.88 -14.43 -9.02
CA ARG A 605 -19.65 -15.36 -9.87
C ARG A 605 -19.71 -16.78 -9.29
N LEU A 606 -18.61 -17.27 -8.74
CA LEU A 606 -18.57 -18.58 -8.07
C LEU A 606 -19.38 -18.58 -6.77
N LYS A 607 -19.38 -17.46 -6.06
CA LYS A 607 -20.13 -17.31 -4.80
C LYS A 607 -21.63 -17.11 -5.04
N TYR A 608 -22.01 -16.34 -6.07
CA TYR A 608 -23.39 -15.94 -6.38
C TYR A 608 -23.72 -16.24 -7.86
N PRO A 609 -23.80 -17.52 -8.27
CA PRO A 609 -23.86 -17.91 -9.68
C PRO A 609 -25.10 -17.43 -10.45
N GLN A 610 -26.17 -17.03 -9.74
CA GLN A 610 -27.43 -16.58 -10.34
C GLN A 610 -27.53 -15.04 -10.48
N ASP A 611 -26.58 -14.29 -9.90
CA ASP A 611 -26.67 -12.82 -9.87
C ASP A 611 -26.31 -12.17 -11.21
N ASP A 612 -25.47 -12.82 -12.03
CA ASP A 612 -25.19 -12.37 -13.40
C ASP A 612 -26.45 -12.42 -14.28
N GLU A 613 -27.28 -13.45 -14.14
CA GLU A 613 -28.54 -13.54 -14.89
C GLU A 613 -29.56 -12.52 -14.37
N ALA A 614 -29.69 -12.40 -13.03
CA ALA A 614 -30.57 -11.42 -12.41
C ALA A 614 -30.21 -9.98 -12.83
N GLY A 615 -28.92 -9.66 -12.91
CA GLY A 615 -28.48 -8.35 -13.38
C GLY A 615 -28.74 -8.12 -14.86
N ALA A 616 -28.65 -9.14 -15.72
CA ALA A 616 -28.94 -9.00 -17.14
C ALA A 616 -30.44 -8.67 -17.35
N GLN A 617 -31.31 -9.38 -16.63
CA GLN A 617 -32.76 -9.10 -16.63
C GLN A 617 -33.07 -7.70 -16.10
N TRP A 618 -32.32 -7.21 -15.10
CA TRP A 618 -32.46 -5.85 -14.59
C TRP A 618 -32.14 -4.78 -15.65
N VAL A 619 -31.06 -4.99 -16.41
CA VAL A 619 -30.67 -4.05 -17.48
C VAL A 619 -31.69 -4.04 -18.62
N GLU A 620 -32.20 -5.22 -19.01
CA GLU A 620 -33.10 -5.37 -20.17
C GLU A 620 -34.57 -5.01 -19.86
N MET A 621 -35.09 -5.51 -18.73
CA MET A 621 -36.52 -5.45 -18.38
C MET A 621 -36.78 -4.53 -17.18
N GLY A 622 -35.73 -4.31 -16.36
CA GLY A 622 -35.74 -3.78 -14.99
C GLY A 622 -36.93 -4.13 -14.14
N ARG A 623 -37.25 -5.42 -14.22
CA ARG A 623 -37.93 -6.16 -13.17
C ARG A 623 -37.10 -7.40 -12.93
N LEU A 624 -37.00 -7.81 -11.67
CA LEU A 624 -36.35 -9.05 -11.26
C LEU A 624 -37.44 -10.12 -11.19
N ARG A 625 -37.19 -11.33 -11.71
CA ARG A 625 -38.18 -12.44 -11.62
C ARG A 625 -38.49 -12.73 -10.16
N ALA A 626 -39.79 -12.77 -9.82
CA ALA A 626 -40.25 -13.02 -8.46
C ALA A 626 -40.02 -14.49 -8.01
N HIS A 627 -39.90 -15.43 -8.95
CA HIS A 627 -39.72 -16.86 -8.67
C HIS A 627 -38.63 -17.47 -9.55
N TRP A 628 -37.59 -17.99 -8.91
CA TRP A 628 -36.49 -18.75 -9.52
C TRP A 628 -36.74 -20.25 -9.29
N GLY A 629 -37.76 -20.79 -9.95
CA GLY A 629 -38.02 -22.23 -9.96
C GLY A 629 -37.08 -22.93 -10.94
N ILE A 630 -36.49 -24.06 -10.55
CA ILE A 630 -35.77 -24.95 -11.45
C ILE A 630 -36.80 -25.47 -12.46
N GLU A 631 -36.83 -24.92 -13.67
CA GLU A 631 -37.53 -25.56 -14.78
C GLU A 631 -36.78 -26.84 -15.12
N GLY A 632 -37.34 -27.97 -14.69
CA GLY A 632 -36.82 -29.29 -14.98
C GLY A 632 -36.69 -29.48 -16.49
N SER A 633 -35.51 -29.95 -16.91
CA SER A 633 -35.32 -30.52 -18.23
C SER A 633 -36.35 -31.62 -18.42
N THR A 634 -37.35 -31.38 -19.26
CA THR A 634 -38.19 -32.45 -19.77
C THR A 634 -37.39 -33.15 -20.86
N TYR A 635 -36.73 -34.25 -20.47
CA TYR A 635 -36.46 -35.32 -21.43
C TYR A 635 -37.81 -35.85 -21.93
N ARG A 636 -38.18 -35.47 -23.16
CA ARG A 636 -38.81 -36.34 -24.15
C ARG A 636 -38.37 -35.94 -25.55
#